data_AF-A0A512CC20-F1
#
_entry.id   AF-A0A512CC20-F1
#
_cell.length_a   1.000
_cell.length_b   1.000
_cell.length_c   1.000
_cell.angle_alpha   90.00
_cell.angle_beta   90.00
_cell.angle_gamma   90.00
#
_symmetry.space_group_name_H-M   'P 1'
#
loop_
_entity.id
_entity.type
_entity.pdbx_description
1 polymer ?
#
loop_
_entity_poly.entity_id
_entity_poly.type
_entity_poly.pdbx_seq_one_letter_code
_entity_poly.pdbx_strand_id
1 'polypeptide(L)'
;MIWQRNDVSSLFLAEKFDRSSEKKSIEAILGLQRQIITDAPEKIMLSFSTMDVFQIAPKNRFVEGKNYPLNKSETKAELQKNIASLLNGSAIIVLFHTDSLKKELSNSPQVSSVTENDMVTFYLDKSAK
;
A
#
# COMPACT_ATOMS: atom_id res chain seq x y z
N MET A 1 -4.28 26.01 -18.21
CA MET A 1 -4.60 24.61 -17.89
C MET A 1 -3.43 24.05 -17.10
N ILE A 2 -3.55 23.91 -15.77
CA ILE A 2 -2.46 23.51 -14.86
C ILE A 2 -2.47 21.99 -14.73
N TRP A 3 -2.40 21.30 -15.87
CA TRP A 3 -1.95 19.92 -15.94
C TRP A 3 -0.44 20.03 -16.09
N GLN A 4 0.39 19.69 -15.08
CA GLN A 4 1.81 19.31 -15.26
C GLN A 4 2.68 19.35 -14.00
N ARG A 5 2.27 19.87 -12.84
CA ARG A 5 3.21 19.94 -11.68
C ARG A 5 3.19 18.72 -10.77
N ASN A 6 2.00 18.24 -10.37
CA ASN A 6 1.90 17.11 -9.45
C ASN A 6 2.22 15.77 -10.12
N ASP A 7 1.81 15.58 -11.38
CA ASP A 7 2.06 14.34 -12.13
C ASP A 7 3.56 14.12 -12.39
N VAL A 8 4.32 15.19 -12.65
CA VAL A 8 5.77 15.12 -12.86
C VAL A 8 6.51 14.79 -11.57
N SER A 9 6.10 15.36 -10.43
CA SER A 9 6.68 14.99 -9.14
C SER A 9 6.39 13.53 -8.76
N SER A 10 5.19 13.04 -9.03
CA SER A 10 4.84 11.63 -8.79
C SER A 10 5.65 10.69 -9.69
N LEU A 11 5.87 11.05 -10.96
CA LEU A 11 6.73 10.31 -11.88
C LEU A 11 8.19 10.25 -11.39
N PHE A 12 8.74 11.38 -10.94
CA PHE A 12 10.11 11.43 -10.42
C PHE A 12 10.27 10.62 -9.12
N LEU A 13 9.28 10.70 -8.22
CA LEU A 13 9.27 9.91 -6.98
C LEU A 13 9.17 8.41 -7.27
N ALA A 14 8.36 8.02 -8.26
CA ALA A 14 8.26 6.64 -8.71
C ALA A 14 9.55 6.15 -9.37
N GLU A 15 10.17 6.92 -10.27
CA GLU A 15 11.45 6.51 -10.89
C GLU A 15 12.56 6.36 -9.85
N LYS A 16 12.62 7.27 -8.87
CA LYS A 16 13.58 7.17 -7.77
C LYS A 16 13.33 5.91 -6.93
N PHE A 17 12.07 5.59 -6.67
CA PHE A 17 11.67 4.40 -5.94
C PHE A 17 11.92 3.11 -6.74
N ASP A 18 11.75 3.15 -8.06
CA ASP A 18 11.94 1.99 -8.94
C ASP A 18 13.36 1.39 -8.84
N ARG A 19 14.35 2.22 -8.52
CA ARG A 19 15.76 1.83 -8.37
C ARG A 19 16.21 1.66 -6.92
N SER A 20 15.30 1.76 -5.96
CA SER A 20 15.63 1.88 -4.55
C SER A 20 15.70 0.54 -3.81
N SER A 21 16.25 0.52 -2.58
CA SER A 21 16.28 -0.69 -1.74
C SER A 21 14.87 -1.07 -1.26
N GLU A 22 14.01 -0.09 -1.04
CA GLU A 22 12.62 -0.24 -0.63
C GLU A 22 11.82 -1.12 -1.61
N LYS A 23 11.96 -0.87 -2.92
CA LYS A 23 11.32 -1.73 -3.94
C LYS A 23 11.80 -3.17 -3.82
N LYS A 24 13.12 -3.39 -3.72
CA LYS A 24 13.70 -4.73 -3.60
C LYS A 24 13.22 -5.45 -2.33
N SER A 25 13.08 -4.73 -1.23
CA SER A 25 12.52 -5.26 0.01
C SER A 25 11.06 -5.67 -0.17
N ILE A 26 10.26 -4.86 -0.87
CA ILE A 26 8.88 -5.21 -1.22
C ILE A 26 8.83 -6.44 -2.14
N GLU A 27 9.67 -6.51 -3.17
CA GLU A 27 9.73 -7.66 -4.10
C GLU A 27 10.08 -8.97 -3.39
N ALA A 28 11.02 -8.93 -2.44
CA ALA A 28 11.40 -10.09 -1.65
C ALA A 28 10.25 -10.62 -0.78
N ILE A 29 9.38 -9.72 -0.30
CA ILE A 29 8.23 -10.05 0.55
C ILE A 29 7.01 -10.47 -0.29
N LEU A 30 6.82 -9.82 -1.45
CA LEU A 30 5.66 -9.97 -2.31
C LEU A 30 5.38 -11.43 -2.66
N GLY A 31 6.41 -12.23 -2.95
CA GLY A 31 6.32 -13.69 -3.05
C GLY A 31 5.03 -14.22 -3.71
N LEU A 32 4.11 -14.74 -2.89
CA LEU A 32 2.82 -15.35 -3.28
C LEU A 32 1.60 -14.40 -3.21
N GLN A 33 1.79 -13.15 -2.81
CA GLN A 33 0.73 -12.17 -2.59
C GLN A 33 0.39 -11.42 -3.87
N ARG A 34 -0.89 -11.11 -4.05
CA ARG A 34 -1.42 -10.64 -5.34
C ARG A 34 -1.53 -9.13 -5.43
N GLN A 35 -1.51 -8.42 -4.30
CA GLN A 35 -1.87 -7.02 -4.24
C GLN A 35 -0.96 -6.25 -3.28
N ILE A 36 -0.78 -4.95 -3.58
CA ILE A 36 -0.09 -4.01 -2.70
C ILE A 36 -1.11 -2.99 -2.21
N ILE A 37 -1.22 -2.82 -0.90
CA ILE A 37 -2.07 -1.81 -0.29
C ILE A 37 -1.15 -0.75 0.32
N THR A 38 -1.37 0.54 0.04
CA THR A 38 -0.46 1.60 0.47
C THR A 38 -1.16 2.94 0.74
N ASP A 39 -0.49 3.81 1.49
CA ASP A 39 -0.88 5.21 1.69
C ASP A 39 -0.32 6.16 0.62
N ALA A 40 0.60 5.70 -0.24
CA ALA A 40 1.15 6.45 -1.38
C ALA A 40 1.08 5.62 -2.70
N PRO A 41 -0.13 5.34 -3.21
CA PRO A 41 -0.33 4.46 -4.37
C PRO A 41 0.41 4.93 -5.62
N GLU A 42 0.50 6.24 -5.87
CA GLU A 42 1.18 6.82 -7.02
C GLU A 42 2.67 6.44 -7.12
N LYS A 43 3.33 6.24 -5.97
CA LYS A 43 4.75 5.88 -5.90
C LYS A 43 4.96 4.39 -6.23
N ILE A 44 4.00 3.55 -5.86
CA ILE A 44 4.04 2.10 -6.04
C ILE A 44 3.52 1.71 -7.44
N MET A 45 2.41 2.27 -7.91
CA MET A 45 1.72 1.89 -9.16
C MET A 45 2.65 1.88 -10.37
N LEU A 46 3.52 2.88 -10.48
CA LEU A 46 4.44 3.00 -11.61
C LEU A 46 5.60 2.00 -11.53
N SER A 47 6.01 1.64 -10.32
CA SER A 47 7.12 0.71 -10.05
C SER A 47 6.69 -0.76 -10.11
N PHE A 48 5.39 -1.02 -9.93
CA PHE A 48 4.75 -2.34 -9.94
C PHE A 48 3.56 -2.36 -10.92
N SER A 49 3.80 -1.96 -12.17
CA SER A 49 2.75 -1.74 -13.19
C SER A 49 1.92 -2.97 -13.54
N THR A 50 2.41 -4.18 -13.26
CA THR A 50 1.71 -5.45 -13.50
C THR A 50 0.94 -5.96 -12.28
N MET A 51 0.94 -5.22 -11.16
CA MET A 51 0.29 -5.62 -9.92
C MET A 51 -0.85 -4.69 -9.55
N ASP A 52 -1.84 -5.24 -8.85
CA ASP A 52 -2.91 -4.44 -8.30
C ASP A 52 -2.40 -3.64 -7.10
N VAL A 53 -2.48 -2.32 -7.18
CA VAL A 53 -2.07 -1.40 -6.11
C VAL A 53 -3.30 -0.62 -5.63
N PHE A 54 -3.59 -0.71 -4.34
CA PHE A 54 -4.76 -0.10 -3.71
C PHE A 54 -4.36 0.90 -2.62
N GLN A 55 -5.24 1.87 -2.37
CA GLN A 55 -5.08 2.80 -1.26
C GLN A 55 -5.58 2.17 0.05
N ILE A 56 -4.85 2.33 1.16
CA ILE A 56 -5.17 1.68 2.44
C ILE A 56 -6.43 2.17 3.14
N ALA A 57 -6.86 3.41 2.86
CA ALA A 57 -8.10 3.98 3.36
C ALA A 57 -8.61 5.01 2.35
N PRO A 58 -9.17 4.56 1.21
CA PRO A 58 -9.53 5.46 0.14
C PRO A 58 -10.62 6.44 0.59
N LYS A 59 -10.46 7.70 0.18
CA LYS A 59 -11.50 8.73 0.34
C LYS A 59 -12.50 8.71 -0.82
N ASN A 60 -12.15 8.09 -1.93
CA ASN A 60 -12.99 7.97 -3.10
C ASN A 60 -12.93 6.53 -3.63
N ARG A 61 -14.02 6.04 -4.19
CA ARG A 61 -14.06 4.79 -4.95
C ARG A 61 -14.24 5.10 -6.43
N PHE A 62 -13.46 4.46 -7.28
CA PHE A 62 -13.63 4.54 -8.72
C PHE A 62 -14.64 3.47 -9.18
N VAL A 63 -15.76 3.89 -9.77
CA VAL A 63 -16.80 3.02 -10.32
C VAL A 63 -17.19 3.58 -11.68
N GLU A 64 -17.15 2.75 -12.72
CA GLU A 64 -17.62 3.08 -14.08
C GLU A 64 -17.08 4.42 -14.63
N GLY A 65 -15.78 4.69 -14.46
CA GLY A 65 -15.17 5.92 -14.98
C GLY A 65 -15.33 7.15 -14.07
N LYS A 66 -15.96 7.01 -12.90
CA LYS A 66 -16.26 8.13 -12.00
C LYS A 66 -15.74 7.87 -10.59
N ASN A 67 -15.27 8.94 -9.95
CA ASN A 67 -14.86 8.92 -8.54
C ASN A 67 -16.05 9.30 -7.64
N TYR A 68 -16.40 8.41 -6.73
CA TYR A 68 -17.45 8.63 -5.74
C TYR A 68 -16.81 8.84 -4.36
N PRO A 69 -17.09 9.95 -3.66
CA PRO A 69 -16.56 10.18 -2.32
C PRO A 69 -17.15 9.15 -1.35
N LEU A 70 -16.29 8.63 -0.49
CA LEU A 70 -16.66 7.74 0.60
C LEU A 70 -16.87 8.55 1.87
N ASN A 71 -17.94 8.24 2.60
CA ASN A 71 -18.14 8.78 3.93
C ASN A 71 -17.20 8.10 4.95
N LYS A 72 -17.11 8.64 6.18
CA LYS A 72 -16.22 8.11 7.22
C LYS A 72 -16.44 6.63 7.53
N SER A 73 -17.69 6.16 7.51
CA SER A 73 -18.02 4.76 7.77
C SER A 73 -17.53 3.87 6.63
N GLU A 74 -17.69 4.31 5.39
CA GLU A 74 -17.23 3.59 4.20
C GLU A 74 -15.70 3.53 4.12
N THR A 75 -15.01 4.65 4.37
CA THR A 75 -13.53 4.65 4.43
C THR A 75 -13.02 3.70 5.51
N LYS A 76 -13.68 3.66 6.67
CA LYS A 76 -13.35 2.70 7.73
C LYS A 76 -13.60 1.26 7.28
N ALA A 77 -14.70 0.99 6.58
CA ALA A 77 -15.01 -0.34 6.06
C ALA A 77 -13.97 -0.81 5.01
N GLU A 78 -13.53 0.07 4.11
CA GLU A 78 -12.46 -0.24 3.15
C GLU A 78 -11.12 -0.49 3.86
N LEU A 79 -10.78 0.30 4.87
CA LEU A 79 -9.60 0.03 5.70
C LEU A 79 -9.65 -1.37 6.33
N GLN A 80 -10.80 -1.77 6.88
CA GLN A 80 -10.95 -3.09 7.48
C GLN A 80 -10.86 -4.22 6.43
N LYS A 81 -11.37 -4.02 5.21
CA LYS A 81 -11.18 -4.98 4.11
C LYS A 81 -9.70 -5.11 3.73
N ASN A 82 -8.98 -4.00 3.69
CA ASN A 82 -7.56 -3.97 3.41
C ASN A 82 -6.75 -4.74 4.47
N ILE A 83 -7.05 -4.54 5.76
CA ILE A 83 -6.45 -5.30 6.86
C ILE A 83 -6.81 -6.78 6.76
N ALA A 84 -8.06 -7.13 6.45
CA ALA A 84 -8.46 -8.53 6.24
C ALA A 84 -7.70 -9.18 5.06
N SER A 85 -7.38 -8.41 4.02
CA SER A 85 -6.60 -8.86 2.86
C SER A 85 -5.12 -9.09 3.20
N LEU A 86 -4.59 -8.37 4.18
CA LEU A 86 -3.30 -8.69 4.77
C LEU A 86 -3.37 -10.00 5.56
N LEU A 87 -4.36 -10.14 6.45
CA LEU A 87 -4.48 -11.29 7.35
C LEU A 87 -4.79 -12.61 6.63
N ASN A 88 -5.46 -12.57 5.48
CA ASN A 88 -5.68 -13.75 4.64
C ASN A 88 -4.47 -14.09 3.74
N GLY A 89 -3.43 -13.23 3.74
CA GLY A 89 -2.20 -13.38 2.94
C GLY A 89 -2.37 -13.12 1.45
N SER A 90 -3.41 -12.39 1.04
CA SER A 90 -3.65 -11.98 -0.35
C SER A 90 -2.96 -10.67 -0.73
N ALA A 91 -2.60 -9.84 0.25
CA ALA A 91 -2.00 -8.53 0.04
C ALA A 91 -0.93 -8.20 1.08
N ILE A 92 0.04 -7.36 0.70
CA ILE A 92 0.94 -6.68 1.63
C ILE A 92 0.40 -5.28 1.90
N ILE A 93 0.78 -4.71 3.05
CA ILE A 93 0.55 -3.30 3.36
C ILE A 93 1.88 -2.56 3.41
N VAL A 94 2.05 -1.54 2.58
CA VAL A 94 3.26 -0.71 2.49
C VAL A 94 2.91 0.72 2.92
N LEU A 95 3.49 1.20 4.01
CA LEU A 95 3.24 2.53 4.55
C LEU A 95 4.47 3.41 4.42
N PHE A 96 4.30 4.60 3.86
CA PHE A 96 5.31 5.67 3.85
C PHE A 96 5.11 6.68 4.99
N HIS A 97 3.90 6.75 5.56
CA HIS A 97 3.59 7.55 6.75
C HIS A 97 3.17 6.62 7.90
N THR A 98 4.08 6.41 8.84
CA THR A 98 4.02 5.28 9.79
C THR A 98 2.99 5.41 10.92
N ASP A 99 2.40 6.58 11.15
CA ASP A 99 1.80 6.86 12.46
C ASP A 99 0.36 6.35 12.64
N SER A 100 -0.37 6.10 11.55
CA SER A 100 -1.82 5.86 11.65
C SER A 100 -2.20 4.40 11.85
N LEU A 101 -1.40 3.46 11.34
CA LEU A 101 -1.76 2.03 11.27
C LEU A 101 -0.71 1.09 11.85
N LYS A 102 0.51 1.58 12.08
CA LYS A 102 1.61 0.76 12.59
C LYS A 102 1.28 0.12 13.94
N LYS A 103 0.67 0.86 14.86
CA LYS A 103 0.28 0.33 16.18
C LYS A 103 -0.76 -0.79 16.09
N GLU A 104 -1.73 -0.69 15.17
CA GLU A 104 -2.78 -1.69 15.01
C GLU A 104 -2.21 -2.99 14.40
N LEU A 105 -1.38 -2.85 13.37
CA LEU A 105 -0.80 -3.99 12.65
C LEU A 105 0.33 -4.68 13.41
N SER A 106 1.20 -3.93 14.11
CA SER A 106 2.32 -4.49 14.88
C SER A 106 1.88 -5.33 16.09
N ASN A 107 0.64 -5.19 16.56
CA ASN A 107 0.11 -5.99 17.67
C ASN A 107 -0.51 -7.32 17.20
N SER A 108 -0.57 -7.57 15.89
CA SER A 108 -1.14 -8.81 15.35
C SER A 108 -0.07 -9.90 15.29
N PRO A 109 -0.22 -11.03 16.02
CA PRO A 109 0.85 -12.02 16.19
C PRO A 109 1.25 -12.78 14.91
N GLN A 110 0.45 -12.69 13.86
CA GLN A 110 0.70 -13.35 12.57
C GLN A 110 1.28 -12.39 11.51
N VAL A 111 1.38 -11.11 11.85
CA VAL A 111 1.84 -10.06 10.94
C VAL A 111 3.28 -9.72 11.27
N SER A 112 4.17 -9.97 10.34
CA SER A 112 5.56 -9.51 10.39
C SER A 112 5.68 -8.15 9.71
N SER A 113 6.72 -7.40 10.07
CA SER A 113 6.99 -6.09 9.47
C SER A 113 8.48 -5.89 9.21
N VAL A 114 8.81 -5.31 8.07
CA VAL A 114 10.16 -4.85 7.70
C VAL A 114 10.12 -3.32 7.57
N THR A 115 11.12 -2.64 8.13
CA THR A 115 11.26 -1.18 8.05
C THR A 115 12.51 -0.82 7.27
N GLU A 116 12.38 0.05 6.28
CA GLU A 116 13.45 0.52 5.39
C GLU A 116 13.20 2.00 5.05
N ASN A 117 14.13 2.91 5.33
CA ASN A 117 14.05 4.35 4.99
C ASN A 117 12.67 4.98 5.26
N ASP A 118 12.18 4.87 6.50
CA ASP A 118 10.87 5.37 6.97
C ASP A 118 9.64 4.71 6.32
N MET A 119 9.83 3.74 5.43
CA MET A 119 8.78 2.89 4.91
C MET A 119 8.66 1.63 5.76
N VAL A 120 7.42 1.22 6.05
CA VAL A 120 7.14 -0.05 6.75
C VAL A 120 6.29 -0.95 5.85
N THR A 121 6.76 -2.16 5.62
CA THR A 121 6.01 -3.20 4.90
C THR A 121 5.52 -4.25 5.88
N PHE A 122 4.21 -4.41 5.99
CA PHE A 122 3.54 -5.46 6.74
C PHE A 122 3.14 -6.60 5.81
N TYR A 123 3.37 -7.82 6.26
CA TYR A 123 3.04 -9.03 5.52
C TYR A 123 2.70 -10.17 6.47
N LEU A 124 1.89 -11.12 5.99
CA LEU A 124 1.61 -12.35 6.72
C LEU A 124 2.80 -13.30 6.61
N ASP A 125 3.44 -13.60 7.74
CA ASP A 125 4.53 -14.57 7.80
C ASP A 125 3.98 -15.97 8.10
N LYS A 126 3.82 -16.77 7.05
CA LYS A 126 3.31 -18.15 7.17
C LYS A 126 4.33 -19.10 7.84
N SER A 127 5.56 -18.66 8.03
CA SER A 127 6.65 -19.40 8.70
C SER A 127 6.59 -19.28 10.22
N ALA A 128 5.80 -18.35 10.77
CA ALA A 128 5.66 -18.11 12.21
C ALA A 128 4.75 -19.14 12.93
N LYS A 129 4.65 -20.37 12.41
CA LYS A 129 3.87 -21.48 12.99
C LYS A 129 4.77 -22.62 13.46
#